data_AF-A0A086JI39-F1
#
_entry.id   AF-A0A086JI39-F1
#
_cell.length_a   1.000
_cell.length_b   1.000
_cell.length_c   1.000
_cell.angle_alpha   90.00
_cell.angle_beta   90.00
_cell.angle_gamma   90.00
#
_symmetry.space_group_name_H-M   'P 1'
#
loop_
_entity.id
_entity.type
_entity.pdbx_description
1 polymer ?
#
loop_
_entity_poly.entity_id
_entity_poly.type
_entity_poly.pdbx_seq_one_letter_code
_entity_poly.pdbx_strand_id
1 'polypeptide(L)'
;VSRFLRGRFPLRLFSCGYLLRMGMCLVWAGAVAMTGHLLADDGGAQMSSSHWAALYGAMFLITGVYSVCSDLMFVSQMAFFAQVSDPRIGGTYMTFLNTVTNLGVKWPHTLSLLLMDVVGVQDCSDASDATSEVMGGAAPACRVVLDAYFVQVAACFLAGVLWLALCWRRVEALQQVPLAEWRVEIRRPNSSRGDSDGTELKRVEK
;
A
#
# COMPACT_ATOMS: atom_id res chain seq x y z
N VAL A 1 -4.32 -19.09 -7.61
CA VAL A 1 -3.31 -18.00 -7.60
C VAL A 1 -2.12 -18.27 -8.53
N SER A 2 -1.41 -19.40 -8.42
CA SER A 2 -0.25 -19.72 -9.29
C SER A 2 -0.54 -19.73 -10.80
N ARG A 3 -1.74 -20.12 -11.22
CA ARG A 3 -2.18 -20.12 -12.63
C ARG A 3 -2.40 -18.71 -13.20
N PHE A 4 -2.78 -17.74 -12.35
CA PHE A 4 -2.96 -16.34 -12.74
C PHE A 4 -1.61 -15.59 -12.80
N LEU A 5 -0.66 -15.93 -11.93
CA LEU A 5 0.69 -15.36 -11.93
C LEU A 5 1.56 -15.84 -13.10
N ARG A 6 1.26 -17.03 -13.67
CA ARG A 6 1.85 -17.52 -14.93
C ARG A 6 1.20 -16.93 -16.19
N GLY A 7 0.14 -16.13 -16.05
CA GLY A 7 -0.56 -15.50 -17.16
C GLY A 7 0.29 -14.42 -17.82
N ARG A 8 0.06 -14.22 -19.13
CA ARG A 8 0.82 -13.37 -20.06
C ARG A 8 0.94 -11.89 -19.63
N PHE A 9 0.24 -11.44 -18.57
CA PHE A 9 0.27 -10.04 -18.13
C PHE A 9 0.09 -9.80 -16.60
N PRO A 10 1.10 -10.01 -15.73
CA PRO A 10 0.99 -9.79 -14.28
C PRO A 10 0.66 -8.33 -13.89
N LEU A 11 1.08 -7.34 -14.70
CA LEU A 11 0.85 -5.93 -14.40
C LEU A 11 -0.59 -5.46 -14.68
N ARG A 12 -1.39 -6.16 -15.52
CA ARG A 12 -2.82 -5.85 -15.65
C ARG A 12 -3.59 -6.22 -14.39
N LEU A 13 -3.19 -7.31 -13.72
CA LEU A 13 -3.77 -7.70 -12.43
C LEU A 13 -3.38 -6.71 -11.33
N PHE A 14 -2.12 -6.29 -11.29
CA PHE A 14 -1.64 -5.23 -10.37
C PHE A 14 -2.42 -3.92 -10.57
N SER A 15 -2.59 -3.51 -11.82
CA SER A 15 -3.31 -2.29 -12.20
C SER A 15 -4.79 -2.31 -11.80
N CYS A 16 -5.47 -3.44 -12.03
CA CYS A 16 -6.84 -3.66 -11.59
C CYS A 16 -6.95 -3.63 -10.06
N GLY A 17 -6.03 -4.29 -9.36
CA GLY A 17 -5.94 -4.25 -7.90
C GLY A 17 -5.70 -2.84 -7.36
N TYR A 18 -4.85 -2.05 -8.02
CA TYR A 18 -4.57 -0.66 -7.65
C TYR A 18 -5.81 0.22 -7.77
N LEU A 19 -6.53 0.14 -8.89
CA LEU A 19 -7.78 0.87 -9.10
C LEU A 19 -8.84 0.49 -8.08
N LEU A 20 -8.99 -0.82 -7.83
CA LEU A 20 -9.94 -1.30 -6.85
C LEU A 20 -9.57 -0.84 -5.43
N ARG A 21 -8.28 -0.85 -5.07
CA ARG A 21 -7.79 -0.31 -3.79
C ARG A 21 -8.13 1.17 -3.64
N MET A 22 -7.91 1.99 -4.67
CA MET A 22 -8.27 3.41 -4.66
C MET A 22 -9.78 3.61 -4.44
N GLY A 23 -10.61 2.82 -5.12
CA GLY A 23 -12.06 2.83 -4.90
C GLY A 23 -12.43 2.45 -3.47
N MET A 24 -11.81 1.41 -2.92
CA MET A 24 -12.07 0.94 -1.55
C MET A 24 -11.64 1.96 -0.49
N CYS A 25 -10.61 2.76 -0.72
CA CYS A 25 -10.24 3.86 0.18
C CYS A 25 -11.35 4.92 0.28
N LEU A 26 -12.03 5.24 -0.82
CA LEU A 26 -13.18 6.15 -0.81
C LEU A 26 -14.39 5.54 -0.11
N VAL A 27 -14.65 4.24 -0.33
CA VAL A 27 -15.72 3.51 0.38
C VAL A 27 -15.47 3.52 1.88
N TRP A 28 -14.23 3.32 2.32
CA TRP A 28 -13.84 3.39 3.72
C TRP A 28 -14.05 4.79 4.30
N ALA A 29 -13.61 5.84 3.60
CA ALA A 29 -13.83 7.21 4.04
C ALA A 29 -15.31 7.56 4.13
N GLY A 30 -16.13 7.13 3.16
CA GLY A 30 -17.58 7.31 3.20
C GLY A 30 -18.24 6.55 4.35
N ALA A 31 -17.76 5.35 4.66
CA ALA A 31 -18.23 4.59 5.81
C ALA A 31 -17.89 5.28 7.15
N VAL A 32 -16.69 5.85 7.28
CA VAL A 32 -16.28 6.62 8.46
C VAL A 32 -17.13 7.89 8.59
N ALA A 33 -17.36 8.62 7.48
CA ALA A 33 -18.24 9.78 7.47
C ALA A 33 -19.67 9.43 7.89
N MET A 34 -20.22 8.33 7.36
CA MET A 34 -21.53 7.84 7.75
C MET A 34 -21.59 7.47 9.22
N THR A 35 -20.54 6.83 9.75
CA THR A 35 -20.44 6.51 11.17
C THR A 35 -20.42 7.77 12.03
N GLY A 36 -19.66 8.79 11.64
CA GLY A 36 -19.64 10.09 12.32
C GLY A 36 -21.01 10.78 12.33
N HIS A 37 -21.72 10.76 11.19
CA HIS A 37 -23.06 11.33 11.10
C HIS A 37 -24.11 10.55 11.92
N LEU A 38 -23.98 9.23 12.02
CA LEU A 38 -24.86 8.39 12.85
C LEU A 38 -24.64 8.60 14.35
N LEU A 39 -23.43 9.03 14.75
CA LEU A 39 -23.06 9.25 16.14
C LEU A 39 -23.25 10.70 16.62
N ALA A 40 -23.38 11.66 15.70
CA ALA A 40 -23.44 13.09 16.01
C ALA A 40 -24.75 13.55 16.69
N ASP A 41 -25.84 12.80 16.54
CA ASP A 41 -27.19 13.27 16.89
C ASP A 41 -27.88 12.31 17.89
N ASP A 42 -27.30 12.15 19.09
CA ASP A 42 -27.71 11.20 20.17
C ASP A 42 -27.94 9.73 19.73
N GLY A 43 -27.69 9.42 18.46
CA GLY A 43 -28.04 8.17 17.78
C GLY A 43 -27.24 7.00 18.33
N GLY A 44 -26.05 7.24 18.87
CA GLY A 44 -25.26 6.24 19.57
C GLY A 44 -25.98 5.62 20.78
N ALA A 45 -26.80 6.41 21.49
CA ALA A 45 -27.55 5.95 22.66
C ALA A 45 -28.91 5.30 22.29
N GLN A 46 -29.49 5.68 21.16
CA GLN A 46 -30.81 5.24 20.73
C GLN A 46 -30.78 4.09 19.68
N MET A 47 -29.59 3.67 19.25
CA MET A 47 -29.40 2.67 18.21
C MET A 47 -29.56 1.23 18.75
N SER A 48 -30.50 0.50 18.16
CA SER A 48 -30.78 -0.90 18.49
C SER A 48 -29.59 -1.82 18.20
N SER A 49 -29.41 -2.86 19.04
CA SER A 49 -28.31 -3.84 18.97
C SER A 49 -28.11 -4.48 17.59
N SER A 50 -29.19 -4.66 16.82
CA SER A 50 -29.13 -5.20 15.45
C SER A 50 -28.42 -4.28 14.46
N HIS A 51 -28.58 -2.96 14.61
CA HIS A 51 -27.94 -1.99 13.71
C HIS A 51 -26.44 -1.86 14.00
N TRP A 52 -26.04 -1.99 15.26
CA TRP A 52 -24.63 -2.10 15.65
C TRP A 52 -23.97 -3.33 15.04
N ALA A 53 -24.63 -4.49 15.13
CA ALA A 53 -24.15 -5.72 14.51
C ALA A 53 -24.01 -5.58 12.98
N ALA A 54 -24.96 -4.91 12.32
CA ALA A 54 -24.90 -4.63 10.89
C ALA A 54 -23.74 -3.68 10.52
N LEU A 55 -23.51 -2.61 11.29
CA LEU A 55 -22.38 -1.69 11.10
C LEU A 55 -21.03 -2.40 11.23
N TYR A 56 -20.82 -3.13 12.34
CA TYR A 56 -19.57 -3.86 12.55
C TYR A 56 -19.37 -4.96 11.50
N GLY A 57 -20.45 -5.67 11.12
CA GLY A 57 -20.41 -6.67 10.04
C GLY A 57 -20.01 -6.06 8.70
N ALA A 58 -20.57 -4.89 8.34
CA ALA A 58 -20.21 -4.18 7.13
C ALA A 58 -18.76 -3.68 7.16
N MET A 59 -18.29 -3.11 8.27
CA MET A 59 -16.90 -2.69 8.47
C MET A 59 -15.92 -3.85 8.33
N PHE A 60 -16.25 -5.00 8.92
CA PHE A 60 -15.45 -6.20 8.79
C PHE A 60 -15.35 -6.67 7.34
N LEU A 61 -16.48 -6.69 6.62
CA LEU A 61 -16.51 -7.11 5.22
C LEU A 61 -15.70 -6.17 4.32
N ILE A 62 -15.87 -4.85 4.49
CA ILE A 62 -15.13 -3.84 3.72
C ILE A 62 -13.62 -3.96 3.97
N THR A 63 -13.21 -4.12 5.23
CA THR A 63 -11.80 -4.31 5.61
C THR A 63 -11.24 -5.60 5.04
N GLY A 64 -12.00 -6.69 5.08
CA GLY A 64 -11.61 -7.99 4.52
C GLY A 64 -11.35 -7.92 3.02
N VAL A 65 -12.27 -7.32 2.26
CA VAL A 65 -12.11 -7.11 0.81
C VAL A 65 -10.87 -6.25 0.53
N TYR A 66 -10.70 -5.14 1.26
CA TYR A 66 -9.54 -4.28 1.14
C TYR A 66 -8.22 -5.03 1.39
N SER A 67 -8.16 -5.87 2.43
CA SER A 67 -6.96 -6.67 2.76
C SER A 67 -6.63 -7.64 1.63
N VAL A 68 -7.61 -8.41 1.14
CA VAL A 68 -7.40 -9.37 0.05
C VAL A 68 -6.86 -8.68 -1.20
N CYS A 69 -7.40 -7.51 -1.55
CA CYS A 69 -6.92 -6.76 -2.71
C CYS A 69 -5.50 -6.22 -2.52
N SER A 70 -5.17 -5.75 -1.32
CA SER A 70 -3.81 -5.34 -0.96
C SER A 70 -2.81 -6.51 -1.07
N ASP A 71 -3.19 -7.68 -0.56
CA ASP A 71 -2.37 -8.89 -0.59
C ASP A 71 -2.16 -9.38 -2.02
N LEU A 72 -3.19 -9.32 -2.86
CA LEU A 72 -3.09 -9.65 -4.29
C LEU A 72 -2.10 -8.73 -5.01
N MET A 73 -2.11 -7.43 -4.71
CA MET A 73 -1.15 -6.48 -5.28
C MET A 73 0.27 -6.83 -4.84
N PHE A 74 0.48 -7.06 -3.54
CA PHE A 74 1.80 -7.43 -3.00
C PHE A 74 2.33 -8.73 -3.63
N VAL A 75 1.49 -9.76 -3.74
CA VAL A 75 1.87 -11.04 -4.36
C VAL A 75 2.19 -10.84 -5.85
N SER A 76 1.44 -10.00 -6.57
CA SER A 76 1.72 -9.73 -7.98
C SER A 76 3.03 -8.98 -8.19
N GLN A 77 3.38 -8.05 -7.29
CA GLN A 77 4.66 -7.33 -7.30
C GLN A 77 5.82 -8.28 -7.00
N MET A 78 5.68 -9.13 -5.98
CA MET A 78 6.69 -10.13 -5.64
C MET A 78 6.90 -11.17 -6.75
N ALA A 79 5.82 -11.56 -7.44
CA ALA A 79 5.92 -12.43 -8.61
C ALA A 79 6.67 -11.74 -9.76
N PHE A 80 6.48 -10.44 -9.97
CA PHE A 80 7.25 -9.68 -10.96
C PHE A 80 8.72 -9.58 -10.58
N PHE A 81 9.04 -9.28 -9.31
CA PHE A 81 10.42 -9.25 -8.80
C PHE A 81 11.15 -10.59 -8.98
N ALA A 82 10.45 -11.70 -8.74
CA ALA A 82 11.00 -13.03 -8.98
C ALA A 82 11.21 -13.34 -10.47
N GLN A 83 10.41 -12.77 -11.38
CA GLN A 83 10.57 -12.94 -12.82
C GLN A 83 11.74 -12.14 -13.39
N VAL A 84 11.95 -10.92 -12.89
CA VAL A 84 13.04 -10.04 -13.32
C VAL A 84 14.39 -10.39 -12.67
N SER A 85 14.38 -11.00 -11.47
CA SER A 85 15.60 -11.46 -10.83
C SER A 85 16.22 -12.62 -11.62
N ASP A 86 17.38 -12.39 -12.24
CA ASP A 86 18.14 -13.40 -13.00
C ASP A 86 18.44 -14.63 -12.12
N PRO A 87 18.20 -15.88 -12.56
CA PRO A 87 18.50 -17.07 -11.77
C PRO A 87 19.97 -17.21 -11.31
N ARG A 88 20.93 -16.48 -11.89
CA ARG A 88 22.34 -16.51 -11.48
C ARG A 88 22.74 -15.47 -10.42
N ILE A 89 22.04 -14.34 -10.30
CA ILE A 89 22.29 -13.26 -9.31
C ILE A 89 20.97 -12.88 -8.58
N GLY A 90 19.98 -13.77 -8.61
CA GLY A 90 18.60 -13.46 -8.23
C GLY A 90 18.45 -13.15 -6.75
N GLY A 91 19.27 -13.76 -5.89
CA GLY A 91 19.24 -13.53 -4.45
C GLY A 91 19.51 -12.07 -4.05
N THR A 92 20.50 -11.41 -4.69
CA THR A 92 20.84 -10.01 -4.40
C THR A 92 19.77 -9.06 -4.93
N TYR A 93 19.28 -9.28 -6.17
CA TYR A 93 18.21 -8.45 -6.74
C TYR A 93 16.89 -8.59 -5.97
N MET A 94 16.51 -9.81 -5.58
CA MET A 94 15.30 -10.06 -4.80
C MET A 94 15.36 -9.42 -3.42
N THR A 95 16.52 -9.51 -2.74
CA THR A 95 16.71 -8.86 -1.44
C THR A 95 16.66 -7.35 -1.55
N PHE A 96 17.38 -6.76 -2.51
CA PHE A 96 17.36 -5.31 -2.72
C PHE A 96 15.96 -4.78 -3.04
N LEU A 97 15.23 -5.44 -3.94
CA LEU A 97 13.85 -5.07 -4.27
C LEU A 97 12.91 -5.20 -3.08
N ASN A 98 13.11 -6.22 -2.22
CA ASN A 98 12.38 -6.33 -0.96
C ASN A 98 12.68 -5.17 -0.01
N THR A 99 13.95 -4.74 0.10
CA THR A 99 14.33 -3.58 0.92
C THR A 99 13.68 -2.30 0.42
N VAL A 100 13.77 -2.04 -0.89
CA VAL A 100 13.13 -0.86 -1.52
C VAL A 100 11.62 -0.88 -1.30
N THR A 101 10.98 -2.05 -1.41
CA THR A 101 9.53 -2.19 -1.20
C THR A 101 9.14 -1.95 0.26
N ASN A 102 9.88 -2.53 1.21
CA ASN A 102 9.63 -2.32 2.63
C ASN A 102 9.83 -0.85 3.05
N LEU A 103 10.80 -0.15 2.46
CA LEU A 103 11.00 1.27 2.69
C LEU A 103 9.86 2.11 2.07
N GLY A 104 9.48 1.77 0.84
CA GLY A 104 8.42 2.46 0.09
C GLY A 104 7.05 2.40 0.78
N VAL A 105 6.75 1.33 1.51
CA VAL A 105 5.47 1.19 2.24
C VAL A 105 5.47 1.89 3.59
N LYS A 106 6.63 1.99 4.27
CA LYS A 106 6.71 2.54 5.64
C LYS A 106 6.76 4.06 5.69
N TRP A 107 7.53 4.69 4.82
CA TRP A 107 7.70 6.15 4.80
C TRP A 107 6.39 6.95 4.64
N PRO A 108 5.44 6.54 3.76
CA PRO A 108 4.20 7.30 3.55
C PRO A 108 3.32 7.32 4.79
N HIS A 109 3.39 6.29 5.64
CA HIS A 109 2.63 6.24 6.89
C HIS A 109 3.12 7.32 7.85
N THR A 110 4.43 7.44 8.03
CA THR A 110 5.02 8.50 8.86
C THR A 110 4.72 9.88 8.29
N LEU A 111 4.82 10.06 6.97
CA LEU A 111 4.47 11.31 6.31
C LEU A 111 2.99 11.68 6.54
N SER A 112 2.08 10.71 6.41
CA SER A 112 0.64 10.96 6.56
C SER A 112 0.28 11.43 7.97
N LEU A 113 0.96 10.91 9.00
CA LEU A 113 0.75 11.36 10.37
C LEU A 113 1.24 12.80 10.56
N LEU A 114 2.44 13.12 10.06
CA LEU A 114 2.98 14.48 10.13
C LEU A 114 2.10 15.49 9.37
N LEU A 115 1.53 15.10 8.22
CA LEU A 115 0.62 15.96 7.47
C LEU A 115 -0.69 16.21 8.22
N MET A 116 -1.21 15.22 8.94
CA MET A 116 -2.42 15.38 9.75
C MET A 116 -2.24 16.43 10.84
N ASP A 117 -1.07 16.45 11.49
CA ASP A 117 -0.73 17.44 12.53
C ASP A 117 -0.65 18.87 11.97
N VAL A 118 -0.22 19.04 10.72
CA VAL A 118 -0.11 20.36 10.06
C VAL A 118 -1.46 20.85 9.54
N VAL A 119 -2.30 19.93 9.04
CA VAL A 119 -3.58 20.25 8.38
C VAL A 119 -4.74 20.40 9.37
N GLY A 120 -4.64 19.80 10.56
CA GLY A 120 -5.68 19.89 11.60
C GLY A 120 -5.83 21.31 12.13
N VAL A 121 -6.84 22.04 11.64
CA VAL A 121 -7.20 23.37 12.16
C VAL A 121 -8.39 23.21 13.12
N GLN A 122 -8.16 23.56 14.39
CA GLN A 122 -9.20 23.65 15.40
C GLN A 122 -9.40 25.13 15.77
N ASP A 123 -10.63 25.62 15.63
CA ASP A 123 -10.96 26.96 16.10
C ASP A 123 -11.36 26.89 17.58
N CYS A 124 -10.53 27.50 18.42
CA CYS A 124 -10.79 27.66 19.85
C CYS A 124 -11.15 29.12 20.20
N SER A 125 -11.65 29.92 19.25
CA SER A 125 -11.87 31.37 19.44
C SER A 125 -12.81 31.70 20.60
N ASP A 126 -13.74 30.82 20.97
CA ASP A 126 -14.64 31.02 22.11
C ASP A 126 -13.96 30.85 23.49
N ALA A 127 -12.66 30.52 23.54
CA ALA A 127 -11.88 30.40 24.78
C ALA A 127 -11.19 31.71 25.23
N SER A 128 -11.26 32.77 24.42
CA SER A 128 -10.46 34.00 24.64
C SER A 128 -11.19 35.09 25.43
N ASP A 129 -12.51 34.99 25.61
CA ASP A 129 -13.29 35.92 26.45
C ASP A 129 -13.53 35.41 27.89
N ALA A 130 -12.94 34.26 28.25
CA ALA A 130 -13.00 33.73 29.61
C ALA A 130 -11.74 34.09 30.41
N THR A 131 -11.54 35.39 30.69
CA THR A 131 -10.99 35.77 32.00
C THR A 131 -12.00 35.34 33.08
N SER A 132 -11.93 34.07 33.47
CA SER A 132 -12.52 33.56 34.70
C SER A 132 -11.68 32.38 35.16
N GLU A 133 -10.68 32.69 35.97
CA GLU A 133 -10.30 31.78 37.05
C GLU A 133 -11.58 31.47 37.85
N VAL A 134 -11.94 30.19 38.01
CA VAL A 134 -12.59 29.57 39.19
C VAL A 134 -13.23 28.22 38.82
N MET A 135 -12.76 27.17 39.51
CA MET A 135 -13.41 25.89 39.84
C MET A 135 -14.20 25.13 38.76
N GLY A 136 -13.59 24.05 38.24
CA GLY A 136 -14.34 22.83 37.86
C GLY A 136 -14.21 22.38 36.41
N GLY A 137 -13.07 21.78 36.06
CA GLY A 137 -13.02 20.56 35.24
C GLY A 137 -13.71 20.48 33.87
N ALA A 138 -13.97 21.57 33.15
CA ALA A 138 -14.46 21.52 31.78
C ALA A 138 -13.53 22.30 30.84
N ALA A 139 -12.80 21.58 29.99
CA ALA A 139 -11.95 22.17 28.95
C ALA A 139 -12.81 22.97 27.94
N PRO A 140 -12.31 24.11 27.42
CA PRO A 140 -13.04 24.87 26.39
C PRO A 140 -13.29 23.98 25.17
N ALA A 141 -14.54 23.93 24.71
CA ALA A 141 -14.96 23.10 23.59
C ALA A 141 -14.44 23.68 22.26
N CYS A 142 -13.23 23.33 21.87
CA CYS A 142 -12.71 23.66 20.54
C CYS A 142 -13.55 22.96 19.47
N ARG A 143 -14.09 23.73 18.52
CA ARG A 143 -14.89 23.20 17.41
C ARG A 143 -13.93 22.76 16.30
N VAL A 144 -14.03 21.49 15.91
CA VAL A 144 -13.34 20.99 14.71
C VAL A 144 -14.05 21.57 13.49
N VAL A 145 -13.43 22.56 12.83
CA VAL A 145 -14.00 23.21 11.64
C VAL A 145 -13.66 22.44 10.37
N LEU A 146 -12.51 21.75 10.35
CA LEU A 146 -12.06 20.94 9.22
C LEU A 146 -11.35 19.68 9.70
N ASP A 147 -11.90 18.53 9.36
CA ASP A 147 -11.31 17.24 9.70
C ASP A 147 -10.20 16.90 8.69
N ALA A 148 -8.96 16.92 9.19
CA ALA A 148 -7.75 16.63 8.43
C ALA A 148 -7.81 15.24 7.75
N TYR A 149 -8.57 14.30 8.29
CA TYR A 149 -8.76 12.98 7.70
C TYR A 149 -9.33 13.07 6.27
N PHE A 150 -10.42 13.79 6.06
CA PHE A 150 -11.07 13.87 4.74
C PHE A 150 -10.22 14.62 3.72
N VAL A 151 -9.53 15.68 4.15
CA VAL A 151 -8.59 16.41 3.28
C VAL A 151 -7.41 15.54 2.89
N GLN A 152 -6.84 14.78 3.84
CA GLN A 152 -5.75 13.85 3.57
C GLN A 152 -6.19 12.72 2.62
N VAL A 153 -7.39 12.16 2.80
CA VAL A 153 -7.94 11.14 1.89
C VAL A 153 -8.07 11.69 0.46
N ALA A 154 -8.62 12.90 0.31
CA ALA A 154 -8.75 13.53 -1.01
C ALA A 154 -7.39 13.80 -1.67
N ALA A 155 -6.43 14.33 -0.92
CA ALA A 155 -5.07 14.58 -1.41
C ALA A 155 -4.36 13.28 -1.84
N CYS A 156 -4.44 12.23 -1.02
CA CYS A 156 -3.88 10.91 -1.32
C CYS A 156 -4.53 10.28 -2.56
N PHE A 157 -5.85 10.44 -2.73
CA PHE A 157 -6.57 9.96 -3.91
C PHE A 157 -6.08 10.66 -5.18
N LEU A 158 -5.97 11.99 -5.17
CA LEU A 158 -5.48 12.76 -6.32
C LEU A 158 -4.04 12.42 -6.67
N ALA A 159 -3.16 12.33 -5.66
CA ALA A 159 -1.78 11.90 -5.85
C ALA A 159 -1.69 10.49 -6.45
N GLY A 160 -2.57 9.59 -6.01
CA GLY A 160 -2.70 8.23 -6.52
C GLY A 160 -3.15 8.15 -7.98
N VAL A 161 -4.16 8.93 -8.35
CA VAL A 161 -4.65 9.04 -9.74
C VAL A 161 -3.57 9.61 -10.64
N LEU A 162 -2.87 10.66 -10.20
CA LEU A 162 -1.77 11.27 -10.93
C LEU A 162 -0.63 10.26 -11.13
N TRP A 163 -0.23 9.55 -10.08
CA TRP A 163 0.79 8.51 -10.15
C TRP A 163 0.38 7.42 -11.15
N LEU A 164 -0.85 6.93 -11.07
CA LEU A 164 -1.34 5.91 -12.00
C LEU A 164 -1.27 6.41 -13.43
N ALA A 165 -1.72 7.64 -13.72
CA ALA A 165 -1.71 8.21 -15.07
C ALA A 165 -0.28 8.32 -15.64
N LEU A 166 0.69 8.76 -14.83
CA LEU A 166 2.09 8.93 -15.24
C LEU A 166 2.81 7.59 -15.38
N CYS A 167 2.64 6.70 -14.41
CA CYS A 167 3.37 5.44 -14.33
C CYS A 167 2.74 4.34 -15.17
N TRP A 168 1.45 4.42 -15.52
CA TRP A 168 0.77 3.43 -16.36
C TRP A 168 1.54 3.15 -17.66
N ARG A 169 1.95 4.21 -18.36
CA ARG A 169 2.68 4.09 -19.63
C ARG A 169 4.05 3.45 -19.45
N ARG A 170 4.72 3.71 -18.31
CA ARG A 170 6.02 3.13 -17.97
C ARG A 170 5.90 1.66 -17.59
N VAL A 171 4.90 1.33 -16.78
CA VAL A 171 4.50 -0.02 -16.39
C VAL A 171 4.22 -0.88 -17.62
N GLU A 172 3.44 -0.36 -18.57
CA GLU A 172 3.13 -1.05 -19.81
C GLU A 172 4.37 -1.23 -20.71
N ALA A 173 5.24 -0.22 -20.77
CA ALA A 173 6.50 -0.32 -21.50
C ALA A 173 7.46 -1.38 -20.91
N LEU A 174 7.63 -1.40 -19.58
CA LEU A 174 8.49 -2.37 -18.89
C LEU A 174 7.99 -3.81 -19.06
N GLN A 175 6.67 -3.99 -19.21
CA GLN A 175 6.06 -5.29 -19.40
C GLN A 175 6.34 -5.91 -20.77
N GLN A 176 6.57 -5.08 -21.79
CA GLN A 176 6.84 -5.55 -23.15
C GLN A 176 8.30 -5.95 -23.37
N VAL A 177 9.19 -5.63 -22.43
CA VAL A 177 10.62 -5.98 -22.52
C VAL A 177 10.79 -7.50 -22.29
N PRO A 178 11.35 -8.25 -23.26
CA PRO A 178 11.52 -9.69 -23.13
C PRO A 178 12.49 -10.03 -21.99
N LEU A 179 12.21 -11.11 -21.25
CA LEU A 179 13.02 -11.59 -20.12
C LEU A 179 14.50 -11.83 -20.45
N ALA A 180 14.85 -11.98 -21.74
CA ALA A 180 16.23 -12.12 -22.20
C ALA A 180 17.05 -10.83 -22.01
N GLU A 181 16.45 -9.65 -22.18
CA GLU A 181 17.13 -8.35 -22.01
C GLU A 181 17.33 -7.99 -20.54
N TRP A 182 16.55 -8.57 -19.64
CA TRP A 182 16.71 -8.41 -18.20
C TRP A 182 17.84 -9.26 -17.61
N ARG A 183 18.34 -10.24 -18.36
CA ARG A 183 19.33 -11.22 -17.89
C ARG A 183 20.70 -10.91 -18.45
N VAL A 184 21.72 -11.07 -17.63
CA VAL A 184 23.10 -10.81 -18.06
C VAL A 184 23.66 -12.07 -18.70
N GLU A 185 23.94 -12.02 -20.00
CA GLU A 185 24.70 -13.07 -20.68
C GLU A 185 26.17 -13.00 -20.27
N ILE A 186 26.56 -13.78 -19.25
CA ILE A 186 27.96 -13.96 -18.93
C ILE A 186 28.57 -14.89 -19.98
N ARG A 187 29.29 -14.29 -20.94
CA ARG A 187 30.11 -15.05 -21.90
C ARG A 187 31.19 -15.80 -21.12
N ARG A 188 31.09 -17.13 -21.06
CA ARG A 188 32.20 -17.94 -20.57
C ARG A 188 33.37 -17.74 -21.53
N PRO A 189 34.59 -17.41 -21.05
CA PRO A 189 35.75 -17.44 -21.92
C PRO A 189 35.86 -18.86 -22.49
N ASN A 190 35.96 -18.97 -23.81
CA ASN A 190 36.22 -20.24 -24.46
C ASN A 190 37.54 -20.78 -23.88
N SER A 191 37.45 -21.85 -23.08
CA SER A 191 38.61 -22.71 -22.87
C SER A 191 38.86 -23.41 -24.20
N SER A 192 39.61 -22.75 -25.07
CA SER A 192 40.23 -23.40 -26.21
C SER A 192 41.27 -24.37 -25.66
N ARG A 193 40.91 -25.65 -25.67
CA ARG A 193 41.74 -26.79 -26.09
C ARG A 193 43.26 -26.64 -25.88
N GLY A 194 43.75 -27.38 -24.89
CA GLY A 194 45.15 -27.65 -24.56
C GLY A 194 45.17 -27.86 -23.05
N ASP A 195 45.21 -29.06 -22.49
CA ASP A 195 46.01 -30.21 -22.88
C ASP A 195 45.34 -31.48 -22.34
N SER A 196 45.68 -32.62 -22.94
CA SER A 196 45.25 -33.93 -22.46
C SER A 196 46.14 -34.30 -21.28
N ASP A 197 45.62 -34.33 -20.05
CA ASP A 197 46.16 -35.28 -19.09
C ASP A 197 45.10 -35.68 -18.07
N GLY A 198 44.97 -36.98 -17.89
CA GLY A 198 44.04 -37.57 -16.95
C GLY A 198 44.59 -37.42 -15.54
N THR A 199 43.82 -36.82 -14.64
CA THR A 199 43.93 -37.18 -13.23
C THR A 199 42.57 -37.04 -12.57
N GLU A 200 42.06 -38.18 -12.12
CA GLU A 200 40.96 -38.30 -11.17
C GLU A 200 41.11 -37.31 -10.01
N LEU A 201 40.00 -36.76 -9.50
CA LEU A 201 39.86 -36.42 -8.08
C LEU A 201 38.38 -36.37 -7.65
N LYS A 202 37.97 -37.53 -7.12
CA LYS A 202 36.95 -37.83 -6.10
C LYS A 202 35.85 -36.81 -5.76
N ARG A 203 34.63 -37.32 -5.91
CA ARG A 203 33.42 -37.11 -5.09
C ARG A 203 33.78 -36.89 -3.61
N VAL A 204 33.34 -35.77 -3.03
CA VAL A 204 33.22 -35.59 -1.58
C VAL A 204 31.77 -35.28 -1.26
N GLU A 205 31.07 -36.29 -0.77
CA GLU A 205 29.92 -36.17 0.11
C GLU A 205 30.40 -35.63 1.46
N LYS A 206 29.67 -34.66 2.01
CA LYS A 206 29.30 -34.60 3.43
C LYS A 206 28.05 -33.75 3.61
#